data_AF-A0A1Z4GMK2-F1
#
_entry.id   AF-A0A1Z4GMK2-F1
#
_cell.length_a   1.000
_cell.length_b   1.000
_cell.length_c   1.000
_cell.angle_alpha   90.00
_cell.angle_beta   90.00
_cell.angle_gamma   90.00
#
_symmetry.space_group_name_H-M   'P 1'
#
loop_
_entity.id
_entity.type
_entity.pdbx_description
1 polymer ?
#
loop_
_entity_poly.entity_id
_entity_poly.type
_entity_poly.pdbx_seq_one_letter_code
_entity_poly.pdbx_strand_id
1 'polypeptide(L)'
;MIANDLHRFVSYCKKIQPQTQEDIKQFFEGVIVFPYDKELLLQAYLFLNIKNLFPECGELLLFEKSPIADYTDLGKCDFVYLTLQGNLLLIETKFIDTEATGATERKRRNKHRNKVFEQVITLKNRFSEYWDIKLNQLECGVFTTDADVEWRGNGMNVITKSIAIDQLEKWRRTYKRSI
;
A
#
# COMPACT_ATOMS: atom_id res chain seq x y z
N MET A 1 21.60 -19.69 -4.89
CA MET A 1 21.18 -18.71 -5.92
C MET A 1 19.88 -17.94 -5.58
N ILE A 2 19.28 -18.08 -4.39
CA ILE A 2 17.96 -17.47 -4.05
C ILE A 2 18.03 -15.97 -3.69
N ALA A 3 19.16 -15.48 -3.17
CA ALA A 3 19.32 -14.07 -2.79
C ALA A 3 19.46 -13.11 -3.99
N ASN A 4 19.68 -13.64 -5.20
CA ASN A 4 20.12 -12.84 -6.34
C ASN A 4 18.97 -12.07 -7.02
N ASP A 5 17.81 -12.68 -7.19
CA ASP A 5 16.70 -12.09 -7.95
C ASP A 5 15.96 -11.00 -7.16
N LEU A 6 15.75 -11.22 -5.87
CA LEU A 6 15.24 -10.19 -4.98
C LEU A 6 16.20 -9.00 -4.88
N HIS A 7 17.51 -9.26 -4.72
CA HIS A 7 18.50 -8.19 -4.68
C HIS A 7 18.55 -7.41 -6.00
N ARG A 8 18.40 -8.10 -7.15
CA ARG A 8 18.27 -7.47 -8.46
C ARG A 8 17.03 -6.56 -8.51
N PHE A 9 15.88 -7.00 -8.01
CA PHE A 9 14.68 -6.18 -7.93
C PHE A 9 14.86 -4.96 -7.03
N VAL A 10 15.42 -5.12 -5.82
CA VAL A 10 15.71 -4.00 -4.92
C VAL A 10 16.64 -2.99 -5.58
N SER A 11 17.69 -3.46 -6.25
CA SER A 11 18.63 -2.62 -6.99
C SER A 11 17.94 -1.88 -8.15
N TYR A 12 16.97 -2.52 -8.81
CA TYR A 12 16.15 -1.90 -9.84
C TYR A 12 15.25 -0.80 -9.27
N CYS A 13 14.58 -1.06 -8.14
CA CYS A 13 13.72 -0.08 -7.46
C CYS A 13 14.48 1.22 -7.16
N LYS A 14 15.72 1.11 -6.65
CA LYS A 14 16.58 2.26 -6.36
C LYS A 14 16.92 3.12 -7.59
N LYS A 15 16.86 2.56 -8.81
CA LYS A 15 17.03 3.31 -10.05
C LYS A 15 15.76 4.03 -10.47
N ILE A 16 14.61 3.37 -10.33
CA ILE A 16 13.32 3.91 -10.81
C ILE A 16 12.60 4.80 -9.80
N GLN A 17 12.91 4.66 -8.50
CA GLN A 17 12.47 5.50 -7.40
C GLN A 17 13.73 6.16 -6.77
N PRO A 18 14.33 7.16 -7.43
CA PRO A 18 15.54 7.80 -6.92
C PRO A 18 15.29 8.71 -5.70
N GLN A 19 14.02 9.03 -5.42
CA GLN A 19 13.64 9.83 -4.25
C GLN A 19 14.05 9.12 -2.96
N THR A 20 14.64 9.85 -2.03
CA THR A 20 14.95 9.33 -0.70
C THR A 20 13.69 9.16 0.14
N GLN A 21 13.80 8.41 1.24
CA GLN A 21 12.70 8.29 2.21
C GLN A 21 12.27 9.66 2.76
N GLU A 22 13.21 10.59 2.95
CA GLU A 22 12.90 11.93 3.45
C GLU A 22 12.17 12.77 2.39
N ASP A 23 12.54 12.66 1.10
CA ASP A 23 11.82 13.33 0.02
C ASP A 23 10.37 12.85 -0.07
N ILE A 24 10.15 11.53 0.04
CA ILE A 24 8.81 10.93 0.04
C ILE A 24 8.03 11.35 1.29
N LYS A 25 8.69 11.44 2.45
CA LYS A 25 8.07 11.93 3.68
C LYS A 25 7.61 13.37 3.55
N GLN A 26 8.46 14.27 3.06
CA GLN A 26 8.11 15.68 2.83
C GLN A 26 6.93 15.81 1.86
N PHE A 27 6.88 14.97 0.83
CA PHE A 27 5.73 14.90 -0.08
C PHE A 27 4.44 14.57 0.69
N PHE A 28 4.42 13.53 1.51
CA PHE A 28 3.23 13.16 2.29
C PHE A 28 2.85 14.18 3.38
N GLU A 29 3.83 14.86 3.97
CA GLU A 29 3.59 16.00 4.86
C GLU A 29 2.90 17.15 4.12
N GLY A 30 3.28 17.41 2.87
CA GLY A 30 2.57 18.33 1.98
C GLY A 30 1.12 17.92 1.71
N VAL A 31 0.87 16.62 1.49
CA VAL A 31 -0.49 16.06 1.30
C VAL A 31 -1.37 16.29 2.53
N ILE A 32 -0.84 16.17 3.75
CA ILE A 32 -1.60 16.47 4.98
C ILE A 32 -2.06 17.92 4.99
N VAL A 33 -1.20 18.84 4.52
CA VAL A 33 -1.52 20.27 4.46
C VAL A 33 -2.65 20.51 3.46
N PHE A 34 -2.56 19.91 2.27
CA PHE A 34 -3.52 20.04 1.19
C PHE A 34 -3.83 18.66 0.56
N PRO A 35 -4.85 17.93 1.06
CA PRO A 35 -5.19 16.62 0.52
C PRO A 35 -5.95 16.79 -0.80
N TYR A 36 -5.23 16.68 -1.92
CA TYR A 36 -5.81 16.75 -3.27
C TYR A 36 -6.80 15.62 -3.56
N ASP A 37 -6.60 14.45 -2.93
CA ASP A 37 -7.43 13.26 -3.07
C ASP A 37 -7.49 12.48 -1.73
N LYS A 38 -8.63 11.84 -1.47
CA LYS A 38 -8.87 11.01 -0.28
C LYS A 38 -7.99 9.76 -0.27
N GLU A 39 -7.73 9.18 -1.44
CA GLU A 39 -6.82 8.03 -1.58
C GLU A 39 -5.40 8.44 -1.18
N LEU A 40 -4.90 9.57 -1.71
CA LEU A 40 -3.58 10.08 -1.37
C LEU A 40 -3.45 10.45 0.12
N LEU A 41 -4.51 10.97 0.76
CA LEU A 41 -4.52 11.19 2.20
C LEU A 41 -4.42 9.88 3.00
N LEU A 42 -5.10 8.82 2.55
CA LEU A 42 -4.99 7.49 3.16
C LEU A 42 -3.58 6.93 3.02
N GLN A 43 -2.96 7.09 1.84
CA GLN A 43 -1.57 6.71 1.58
C GLN A 43 -0.59 7.49 2.46
N ALA A 44 -0.82 8.79 2.67
CA ALA A 44 -0.03 9.61 3.60
C ALA A 44 -0.11 9.09 5.03
N TYR A 45 -1.31 8.72 5.49
CA TYR A 45 -1.49 8.10 6.80
C TYR A 45 -0.71 6.79 6.91
N LEU A 46 -0.83 5.92 5.90
CA LEU A 46 -0.12 4.64 5.86
C LEU A 46 1.39 4.83 5.99
N PHE A 47 1.97 5.69 5.14
CA PHE A 47 3.41 5.92 5.11
C PHE A 47 3.92 6.45 6.45
N LEU A 48 3.28 7.48 7.00
CA LEU A 48 3.72 8.14 8.23
C LEU A 48 3.47 7.31 9.49
N ASN A 49 2.64 6.26 9.41
CA ASN A 49 2.33 5.35 10.52
C ASN A 49 2.75 3.90 10.21
N ILE A 50 3.62 3.69 9.21
CA ILE A 50 3.89 2.35 8.67
C ILE A 50 4.35 1.37 9.75
N LYS A 51 5.19 1.80 10.69
CA LYS A 51 5.72 0.95 11.78
C LYS A 51 4.66 0.51 12.79
N ASN A 52 3.60 1.31 12.97
CA ASN A 52 2.48 0.94 13.85
C ASN A 52 1.52 -0.02 13.15
N LEU A 53 1.34 0.14 11.83
CA LEU A 53 0.40 -0.64 11.03
C LEU A 53 1.01 -1.98 10.58
N PHE A 54 2.24 -1.93 10.08
CA PHE A 54 3.03 -3.03 9.53
C PHE A 54 4.46 -2.98 10.12
N PRO A 55 4.67 -3.50 11.35
CA PRO A 55 5.94 -3.38 12.06
C PRO A 55 7.16 -3.96 11.32
N GLU A 56 6.93 -4.97 10.49
CA GLU A 56 7.97 -5.65 9.71
C GLU A 56 8.47 -4.85 8.51
N CYS A 57 7.80 -3.76 8.11
CA CYS A 57 8.25 -2.91 7.01
C CYS A 57 9.59 -2.27 7.36
N GLY A 58 10.62 -2.45 6.53
CA GLY A 58 11.94 -1.85 6.68
C GLY A 58 12.11 -0.58 5.84
N GLU A 59 12.32 -0.76 4.53
CA GLU A 59 12.60 0.29 3.55
C GLU A 59 11.47 0.35 2.51
N LEU A 60 10.92 1.54 2.22
CA LEU A 60 10.01 1.72 1.08
C LEU A 60 10.82 1.68 -0.22
N LEU A 61 10.54 0.72 -1.10
CA LEU A 61 11.21 0.56 -2.39
C LEU A 61 10.50 1.29 -3.52
N LEU A 62 9.17 1.19 -3.58
CA LEU A 62 8.35 1.81 -4.63
C LEU A 62 7.08 2.43 -4.04
N PHE A 63 6.71 3.59 -4.57
CA PHE A 63 5.44 4.26 -4.29
C PHE A 63 4.78 4.69 -5.61
N GLU A 64 3.53 4.30 -5.85
CA GLU A 64 2.73 4.68 -7.04
C GLU A 64 3.44 4.40 -8.38
N LYS A 65 4.21 3.30 -8.42
CA LYS A 65 5.01 2.90 -9.59
C LYS A 65 4.62 1.52 -10.10
N SER A 66 4.72 1.36 -11.42
CA SER A 66 4.73 0.02 -12.00
C SER A 66 6.00 -0.70 -11.54
N PRO A 67 5.90 -1.97 -11.15
CA PRO A 67 7.07 -2.77 -10.80
C PRO A 67 7.99 -3.04 -12.01
N ILE A 68 7.56 -2.71 -13.23
CA ILE A 68 8.32 -2.85 -14.46
C ILE A 68 8.04 -1.62 -15.34
N ALA A 69 9.05 -0.75 -15.49
CA ALA A 69 8.92 0.56 -16.11
C ALA A 69 8.34 0.55 -17.54
N ASP A 70 8.56 -0.52 -18.31
CA ASP A 70 8.13 -0.61 -19.71
C ASP A 70 6.75 -1.27 -19.89
N TYR A 71 6.12 -1.72 -18.81
CA TYR A 71 4.83 -2.42 -18.83
C TYR A 71 3.84 -1.73 -17.89
N THR A 72 3.24 -0.65 -18.39
CA THR A 72 2.24 0.16 -17.64
C THR A 72 0.88 -0.53 -17.56
N ASP A 73 0.62 -1.49 -18.44
CA ASP A 73 -0.56 -2.37 -18.46
C ASP A 73 -0.60 -3.35 -17.27
N LEU A 74 0.55 -3.59 -16.64
CA LEU A 74 0.69 -4.45 -15.45
C LEU A 74 0.26 -3.78 -14.15
N GLY A 75 -0.25 -2.56 -14.20
CA GLY A 75 -0.75 -1.84 -13.04
C GLY A 75 0.37 -1.27 -12.17
N LYS A 76 0.00 -0.30 -11.33
CA LYS A 76 0.89 0.28 -10.34
C LYS A 76 0.69 -0.44 -9.01
N CYS A 77 1.76 -0.48 -8.23
CA CYS A 77 1.67 -0.78 -6.82
C CYS A 77 1.53 0.53 -6.06
N ASP A 78 0.66 0.57 -5.05
CA ASP A 78 0.60 1.73 -4.17
C ASP A 78 1.88 1.81 -3.33
N PHE A 79 2.24 0.73 -2.62
CA PHE A 79 3.50 0.64 -1.88
C PHE A 79 4.16 -0.74 -1.99
N VAL A 80 5.49 -0.73 -2.07
CA VAL A 80 6.32 -1.94 -1.98
C VAL A 80 7.40 -1.72 -0.93
N TYR A 81 7.37 -2.50 0.14
CA TYR A 81 8.37 -2.44 1.21
C TYR A 81 9.30 -3.64 1.17
N LEU A 82 10.59 -3.43 1.45
CA LEU A 82 11.50 -4.48 1.90
C LEU A 82 11.27 -4.68 3.40
N THR A 83 10.93 -5.90 3.82
CA THR A 83 10.73 -6.23 5.24
C THR A 83 12.06 -6.42 5.96
N LEU A 84 12.05 -6.37 7.28
CA LEU A 84 13.23 -6.62 8.12
C LEU A 84 13.82 -8.03 7.93
N GLN A 85 12.99 -8.99 7.51
CA GLN A 85 13.37 -10.37 7.21
C GLN A 85 13.88 -10.55 5.77
N GLY A 86 13.86 -9.49 4.95
CA GLY A 86 14.28 -9.56 3.56
C GLY A 86 13.24 -10.19 2.63
N ASN A 87 11.95 -10.03 2.92
CA ASN A 87 10.84 -10.30 2.00
C ASN A 87 10.34 -8.98 1.38
N LEU A 88 9.48 -9.07 0.37
CA LEU A 88 8.70 -7.92 -0.10
C LEU A 88 7.31 -7.95 0.48
N LEU A 89 6.84 -6.81 0.98
CA LEU A 89 5.44 -6.59 1.31
C LEU A 89 4.83 -5.63 0.28
N LEU A 90 3.88 -6.14 -0.49
CA LEU A 90 3.10 -5.38 -1.47
C LEU A 90 1.84 -4.88 -0.78
N ILE A 91 1.66 -3.57 -0.65
CA ILE A 91 0.49 -2.99 0.01
C ILE A 91 -0.34 -2.24 -1.02
N GLU A 92 -1.60 -2.63 -1.15
CA GLU A 92 -2.61 -1.87 -1.90
C GLU A 92 -3.50 -1.10 -0.92
N THR A 93 -3.81 0.14 -1.30
CA THR A 93 -4.66 1.03 -0.52
C THR A 93 -6.02 1.20 -1.18
N LYS A 94 -7.06 1.38 -0.36
CA LYS A 94 -8.38 1.74 -0.88
C LYS A 94 -9.17 2.60 0.09
N PHE A 95 -9.47 3.83 -0.32
CA PHE A 95 -10.48 4.65 0.31
C PHE A 95 -11.86 4.09 -0.05
N ILE A 96 -12.57 3.63 0.98
CA ILE A 96 -13.91 3.07 0.87
C ILE A 96 -14.83 3.97 1.71
N ASP A 97 -15.73 4.66 1.02
CA ASP A 97 -16.69 5.56 1.66
C ASP A 97 -17.73 4.77 2.47
N THR A 98 -17.45 4.64 3.77
CA THR A 98 -18.30 3.96 4.75
C THR A 98 -19.44 4.84 5.28
N GLU A 99 -19.36 6.15 5.06
CA GLU A 99 -20.38 7.13 5.48
C GLU A 99 -21.55 7.18 4.48
N ALA A 100 -21.29 6.95 3.19
CA ALA A 100 -22.33 6.90 2.17
C ALA A 100 -23.33 5.74 2.43
N THR A 101 -24.64 6.02 2.38
CA THR A 101 -25.68 5.02 2.68
C THR A 101 -26.53 4.67 1.45
N GLY A 102 -27.29 3.58 1.53
CA GLY A 102 -28.15 3.10 0.44
C GLY A 102 -27.63 1.84 -0.27
N ALA A 103 -28.51 1.20 -1.05
CA ALA A 103 -28.22 -0.09 -1.68
C ALA A 103 -27.09 -0.01 -2.73
N THR A 104 -27.07 1.06 -3.53
CA THR A 104 -26.01 1.32 -4.51
C THR A 104 -24.66 1.47 -3.83
N GLU A 105 -24.60 2.22 -2.74
CA GLU A 105 -23.39 2.46 -1.96
C GLU A 105 -22.86 1.18 -1.30
N ARG A 106 -23.75 0.35 -0.76
CA ARG A 106 -23.39 -0.98 -0.25
C ARG A 106 -22.78 -1.86 -1.35
N LYS A 107 -23.35 -1.89 -2.56
CA LYS A 107 -22.79 -2.63 -3.70
C LYS A 107 -21.42 -2.07 -4.11
N ARG A 108 -21.28 -0.74 -4.17
CA ARG A 108 -20.02 -0.06 -4.50
C ARG A 108 -18.92 -0.40 -3.50
N ARG A 109 -19.20 -0.34 -2.19
CA ARG A 109 -18.26 -0.75 -1.15
C ARG A 109 -17.84 -2.20 -1.29
N ASN A 110 -18.79 -3.13 -1.45
CA ASN A 110 -18.47 -4.55 -1.65
C ASN A 110 -17.58 -4.78 -2.88
N LYS A 111 -17.81 -4.04 -3.97
CA LYS A 111 -16.95 -4.07 -5.16
C LYS A 111 -15.54 -3.55 -4.83
N HIS A 112 -15.41 -2.42 -4.14
CA HIS A 112 -14.10 -1.87 -3.75
C HIS A 112 -13.34 -2.82 -2.82
N ARG A 113 -14.02 -3.42 -1.84
CA ARG A 113 -13.46 -4.44 -0.95
C ARG A 113 -12.90 -5.61 -1.75
N ASN A 114 -13.66 -6.18 -2.69
CA ASN A 114 -13.15 -7.28 -3.53
C ASN A 114 -11.95 -6.84 -4.38
N LYS A 115 -12.10 -5.69 -5.05
CA LYS A 115 -11.13 -5.20 -6.02
C LYS A 115 -9.74 -4.99 -5.42
N VAL A 116 -9.64 -4.46 -4.20
CA VAL A 116 -8.33 -4.23 -3.56
C VAL A 116 -7.57 -5.54 -3.27
N PHE A 117 -8.28 -6.61 -2.88
CA PHE A 117 -7.65 -7.94 -2.73
C PHE A 117 -7.26 -8.54 -4.08
N GLU A 118 -8.13 -8.44 -5.08
CA GLU A 118 -7.82 -8.90 -6.45
C GLU A 118 -6.58 -8.19 -6.99
N GLN A 119 -6.45 -6.88 -6.76
CA GLN A 119 -5.28 -6.09 -7.16
C GLN A 119 -4.00 -6.59 -6.50
N VAL A 120 -3.95 -6.69 -5.16
CA VAL A 120 -2.71 -7.08 -4.46
C VAL A 120 -2.28 -8.51 -4.78
N ILE A 121 -3.24 -9.43 -4.94
CA ILE A 121 -2.96 -10.83 -5.31
C ILE A 121 -2.44 -10.91 -6.75
N THR A 122 -3.05 -10.16 -7.67
CA THR A 122 -2.59 -10.09 -9.06
C THR A 122 -1.18 -9.52 -9.13
N LEU A 123 -0.89 -8.45 -8.36
CA LEU A 123 0.44 -7.88 -8.27
C LEU A 123 1.46 -8.89 -7.73
N LYS A 124 1.14 -9.62 -6.66
CA LYS A 124 2.01 -10.69 -6.15
C LYS A 124 2.35 -11.73 -7.21
N ASN A 125 1.37 -12.19 -7.98
CA ASN A 125 1.61 -13.16 -9.04
C ASN A 125 2.51 -12.58 -10.15
N ARG A 126 2.28 -11.33 -10.55
CA ARG A 126 3.12 -10.62 -11.52
C ARG A 126 4.56 -10.45 -11.02
N PHE A 127 4.76 -10.07 -9.76
CA PHE A 127 6.11 -9.99 -9.19
C PHE A 127 6.82 -11.33 -9.25
N SER A 128 6.11 -12.41 -8.94
CA SER A 128 6.69 -13.74 -9.00
C SER A 128 7.08 -14.12 -10.44
N GLU A 129 6.19 -13.87 -11.40
CA GLU A 129 6.40 -14.22 -12.81
C GLU A 129 7.53 -13.42 -13.46
N TYR A 130 7.54 -12.10 -13.29
CA TYR A 130 8.46 -11.22 -14.02
C TYR A 130 9.84 -11.09 -13.37
N TRP A 131 9.90 -11.18 -12.04
CA TRP A 131 11.16 -11.03 -11.31
C TRP A 131 11.75 -12.37 -10.87
N ASP A 132 11.03 -13.48 -11.08
CA ASP A 132 11.36 -14.83 -10.59
C ASP A 132 11.52 -14.88 -9.05
N ILE A 133 10.75 -14.04 -8.35
CA ILE A 133 10.73 -14.01 -6.88
C ILE A 133 9.76 -15.08 -6.39
N LYS A 134 10.19 -15.89 -5.43
CA LYS A 134 9.33 -16.94 -4.88
C LYS A 134 8.13 -16.34 -4.16
N LEU A 135 6.95 -16.96 -4.33
CA LEU A 135 5.70 -16.50 -3.69
C LEU A 135 5.76 -16.44 -2.15
N ASN A 136 6.65 -17.21 -1.51
CA ASN A 136 6.86 -17.17 -0.06
C ASN A 136 7.76 -16.01 0.40
N GLN A 137 8.39 -15.29 -0.53
CA GLN A 137 9.12 -14.04 -0.29
C GLN A 137 8.26 -12.81 -0.66
N LEU A 138 7.01 -13.03 -1.05
CA LEU A 138 6.04 -11.99 -1.43
C LEU A 138 4.86 -12.03 -0.46
N GLU A 139 4.77 -11.03 0.38
CA GLU A 139 3.67 -10.82 1.32
C GLU A 139 2.70 -9.78 0.72
N CYS A 140 1.42 -9.91 1.07
CA CYS A 140 0.37 -9.00 0.63
C CYS A 140 -0.20 -8.24 1.82
N GLY A 141 -0.34 -6.94 1.66
CA GLY A 141 -0.99 -6.02 2.58
C GLY A 141 -2.16 -5.31 1.91
N VAL A 142 -3.22 -5.07 2.66
CA VAL A 142 -4.32 -4.19 2.26
C VAL A 142 -4.56 -3.17 3.36
N PHE A 143 -4.64 -1.90 2.99
CA PHE A 143 -4.95 -0.81 3.91
C PHE A 143 -6.13 0.03 3.42
N THR A 144 -7.21 0.11 4.21
CA THR A 144 -8.45 0.78 3.78
C THR A 144 -9.06 1.65 4.87
N THR A 145 -10.13 2.37 4.51
CA THR A 145 -10.98 3.07 5.49
C THR A 145 -12.14 2.24 6.04
N ASP A 146 -12.15 0.93 5.78
CA ASP A 146 -13.29 0.06 6.03
C ASP A 146 -12.85 -1.24 6.72
N ALA A 147 -13.14 -1.35 8.02
CA ALA A 147 -12.76 -2.49 8.84
C ALA A 147 -13.38 -3.82 8.38
N ASP A 148 -14.46 -3.80 7.58
CA ASP A 148 -15.06 -5.01 7.01
C ASP A 148 -14.12 -5.76 6.04
N VAL A 149 -12.91 -5.24 5.75
CA VAL A 149 -11.89 -5.99 5.01
C VAL A 149 -11.16 -7.03 5.86
N GLU A 150 -11.14 -6.88 7.19
CA GLU A 150 -10.30 -7.71 8.07
C GLU A 150 -10.69 -9.19 8.04
N TRP A 151 -11.99 -9.51 8.08
CA TRP A 151 -12.45 -10.90 8.01
C TRP A 151 -12.09 -11.59 6.69
N ARG A 152 -11.88 -10.81 5.61
CA ARG A 152 -11.56 -11.33 4.28
C ARG A 152 -10.08 -11.65 4.12
N GLY A 153 -9.21 -10.85 4.73
CA GLY A 153 -7.76 -11.04 4.68
C GLY A 153 -7.31 -12.40 5.25
N ASN A 154 -7.95 -12.83 6.34
CA ASN A 154 -7.66 -14.11 7.00
C ASN A 154 -7.85 -15.33 6.08
N GLY A 155 -8.80 -15.27 5.13
CA GLY A 155 -9.03 -16.35 4.17
C GLY A 155 -8.06 -16.37 2.98
N MET A 156 -7.33 -15.27 2.73
CA MET A 156 -6.51 -15.08 1.53
C MET A 156 -5.00 -14.95 1.84
N ASN A 157 -4.60 -15.09 3.10
CA ASN A 157 -3.22 -14.85 3.54
C ASN A 157 -2.73 -13.43 3.19
N VAL A 158 -3.59 -12.44 3.43
CA VAL A 158 -3.31 -11.01 3.22
C VAL A 158 -3.41 -10.28 4.55
N ILE A 159 -2.38 -9.52 4.90
CA ILE A 159 -2.36 -8.71 6.12
C ILE A 159 -3.25 -7.49 5.89
N THR A 160 -4.32 -7.37 6.67
CA THR A 160 -5.27 -6.26 6.56
C THR A 160 -5.12 -5.29 7.71
N LYS A 161 -5.12 -3.99 7.39
CA LYS A 161 -5.20 -2.90 8.36
C LYS A 161 -6.26 -1.90 7.89
N SER A 162 -6.83 -1.15 8.83
CA SER A 162 -7.80 -0.12 8.48
C SER A 162 -7.73 1.09 9.41
N ILE A 163 -8.28 2.21 8.96
CA ILE A 163 -8.53 3.39 9.78
C ILE A 163 -9.91 3.96 9.48
N ALA A 164 -10.70 4.30 10.50
CA ALA A 164 -11.99 4.93 10.25
C ALA A 164 -11.83 6.35 9.64
N ILE A 165 -12.77 6.78 8.79
CA ILE A 165 -12.69 8.08 8.08
C ILE A 165 -12.57 9.26 9.05
N ASP A 166 -13.32 9.22 10.15
CA ASP A 166 -13.27 10.24 11.21
C ASP A 166 -11.92 10.27 11.94
N GLN A 167 -11.32 9.11 12.18
CA GLN A 167 -9.98 8.98 12.76
C GLN A 167 -8.90 9.50 11.82
N LEU A 168 -9.01 9.23 10.52
CA LEU A 168 -8.09 9.75 9.50
C LEU A 168 -8.14 11.28 9.45
N GLU A 169 -9.34 11.87 9.46
CA GLU A 169 -9.52 13.33 9.50
C GLU A 169 -9.03 13.94 10.81
N LYS A 170 -9.30 13.28 11.95
CA LYS A 170 -8.80 13.71 13.26
C LYS A 170 -7.28 13.73 13.27
N TRP A 171 -6.64 12.65 12.81
CA TRP A 171 -5.18 12.56 12.70
C TRP A 171 -4.62 13.70 11.84
N ARG A 172 -5.19 13.94 10.65
CA ARG A 172 -4.76 15.01 9.74
C ARG A 172 -4.80 16.38 10.42
N ARG A 173 -5.87 16.68 11.16
CA ARG A 173 -6.04 17.96 11.88
C ARG A 173 -5.06 18.11 13.05
N THR A 174 -4.75 17.01 13.74
CA THR A 174 -3.83 17.04 14.88
C THR A 174 -2.37 17.07 14.46
N TYR A 175 -2.01 16.45 13.32
CA TYR A 175 -0.64 16.44 12.82
C TYR A 175 -0.08 17.85 12.59
N LYS A 176 -0.94 18.78 12.15
CA LYS A 176 -0.61 20.21 11.99
C LYS A 176 -0.30 20.95 13.30
N ARG A 177 -0.65 20.40 14.47
CA ARG A 177 -0.36 21.02 15.78
C ARG A 177 0.96 20.54 16.37
N SER A 178 1.53 19.48 15.81
CA SER A 178 2.76 18.82 16.30
C SER A 178 4.00 19.13 15.47
N ILE A 179 3.85 19.89 14.37
CA ILE A 179 4.94 20.53 13.61
C ILE A 179 4.97 21.99 14.02
#